data_AF-A0A822ABZ0-F1
#
_entry.id   AF-A0A822ABZ0-F1
#
_cell.length_a   1.000
_cell.length_b   1.000
_cell.length_c   1.000
_cell.angle_alpha   90.00
_cell.angle_beta   90.00
_cell.angle_gamma   90.00
#
_symmetry.space_group_name_H-M   'P 1'
#
loop_
_entity.id
_entity.type
_entity.pdbx_description
1 polymer ?
#
loop_
_entity_poly.entity_id
_entity_poly.type
_entity_poly.pdbx_seq_one_letter_code
_entity_poly.pdbx_strand_id
1 'polypeptide(L)'
;MYQHMILTRILFSIGVGFLIFSLVFGWVSFSVPDWLQYYERNKLTDNILSNENSVSLKKLGLWYKCIFVPDSNDFTCTLWNNDAPSFVRVAQVLVPFGLVLGSLSLLSTCIGFMCRQALISIMIFASLFAFLSCKYRIE
;
A
#
# COMPACT_ATOMS: atom_id res chain seq x y z
N MET A 1 -12.27 7.51 -34.25
CA MET A 1 -11.49 6.38 -33.70
C MET A 1 -10.29 6.83 -32.86
N TYR A 2 -9.51 7.83 -33.30
CA TYR A 2 -8.29 8.30 -32.59
C TYR A 2 -8.56 8.90 -31.19
N GLN A 3 -9.63 9.69 -31.02
CA GLN A 3 -9.97 10.30 -29.73
C GLN A 3 -10.31 9.28 -28.63
N HIS A 4 -11.06 8.22 -28.95
CA HIS A 4 -11.35 7.15 -27.98
C HIS A 4 -10.08 6.43 -27.52
N MET A 5 -9.09 6.29 -28.41
CA MET A 5 -7.83 5.63 -28.10
C MET A 5 -6.94 6.46 -27.15
N ILE A 6 -6.94 7.80 -27.31
CA ILE A 6 -6.23 8.72 -26.41
C ILE A 6 -6.90 8.76 -25.02
N LEU A 7 -8.23 8.91 -24.99
CA LEU A 7 -8.98 8.99 -23.73
C LEU A 7 -8.79 7.73 -22.87
N THR A 8 -8.81 6.55 -23.49
CA THR A 8 -8.63 5.28 -22.79
C THR A 8 -7.22 5.15 -22.18
N ARG A 9 -6.19 5.65 -22.86
CA ARG A 9 -4.80 5.67 -22.36
C ARG A 9 -4.65 6.60 -21.15
N ILE A 10 -5.27 7.78 -21.21
CA ILE A 10 -5.25 8.76 -20.11
C ILE A 10 -5.98 8.19 -18.89
N LEU A 11 -7.18 7.66 -19.07
CA LEU A 11 -7.97 7.06 -17.97
C LEU A 11 -7.24 5.87 -17.33
N PHE A 12 -6.61 5.01 -18.14
CA PHE A 12 -5.79 3.91 -17.65
C PHE A 12 -4.59 4.41 -16.84
N SER A 13 -3.86 5.40 -17.35
CA SER A 13 -2.70 5.97 -16.66
C SER A 13 -3.08 6.63 -15.32
N ILE A 14 -4.20 7.35 -15.29
CA ILE A 14 -4.73 7.95 -14.06
C ILE A 14 -5.10 6.85 -13.06
N GLY A 15 -5.83 5.82 -13.51
CA GLY A 15 -6.23 4.70 -12.65
C GLY A 15 -5.04 3.95 -12.06
N VAL A 16 -4.04 3.62 -12.88
CA VAL A 16 -2.79 2.99 -12.42
C VAL A 16 -2.05 3.91 -11.45
N GLY A 17 -1.99 5.21 -11.72
CA GLY A 17 -1.38 6.19 -10.83
C GLY A 17 -2.03 6.21 -9.44
N PHE A 18 -3.37 6.24 -9.37
CA PHE A 18 -4.11 6.16 -8.11
C PHE A 18 -3.88 4.84 -7.36
N LEU A 19 -3.81 3.72 -8.08
CA LEU A 19 -3.54 2.41 -7.46
C LEU A 19 -2.13 2.35 -6.86
N ILE A 20 -1.12 2.83 -7.59
CA ILE A 20 0.26 2.88 -7.09
C ILE A 20 0.33 3.80 -5.87
N PHE A 21 -0.26 5.00 -5.95
CA PHE A 21 -0.30 5.93 -4.83
C PHE A 21 -0.95 5.30 -3.59
N SER A 22 -2.06 4.59 -3.77
CA SER A 22 -2.76 3.90 -2.68
C SER A 22 -1.94 2.77 -2.07
N LEU A 23 -1.20 2.01 -2.90
CA LEU A 23 -0.29 0.95 -2.41
C LEU A 23 0.85 1.52 -1.59
N VAL A 24 1.49 2.61 -2.06
CA VAL A 24 2.57 3.28 -1.33
C VAL A 24 2.05 3.88 -0.03
N PHE A 25 0.92 4.58 -0.08
CA PHE A 25 0.32 5.18 1.11
C PHE A 25 -0.12 4.12 2.14
N GLY A 26 -0.70 3.01 1.66
CA GLY A 26 -0.99 1.85 2.49
C GLY A 26 0.25 1.34 3.18
N TRP A 27 1.32 1.06 2.41
CA TRP A 27 2.60 0.58 2.96
C TRP A 27 3.17 1.49 4.06
N VAL A 28 3.17 2.81 3.82
CA VAL A 28 3.62 3.80 4.82
C VAL A 28 2.75 3.74 6.06
N SER A 29 1.42 3.73 5.90
CA SER A 29 0.48 3.68 7.04
C SER A 29 0.72 2.47 7.94
N PHE A 30 0.99 1.29 7.36
CA PHE A 30 1.25 0.06 8.13
C PHE A 30 2.62 0.03 8.81
N SER A 31 3.56 0.89 8.38
CA SER A 31 4.90 0.97 8.95
C SER A 31 4.96 1.89 10.18
N VAL A 32 4.04 2.84 10.31
CA VAL A 32 4.02 3.82 11.41
C VAL A 32 3.27 3.25 12.62
N PRO A 33 3.79 3.40 13.86
CA PRO A 33 3.17 2.86 15.07
C PRO A 33 2.05 3.72 15.70
N ASP A 34 1.33 4.52 14.91
CA ASP A 34 0.30 5.47 15.37
C ASP A 34 -1.15 4.95 15.15
N TRP A 35 -1.36 3.63 15.19
CA TRP A 35 -2.67 3.04 14.92
C TRP A 35 -3.65 3.20 16.08
N LEU A 36 -3.15 3.01 17.31
CA LEU A 36 -3.93 3.22 18.52
C LEU A 36 -3.08 3.99 19.52
N GLN A 37 -3.62 5.10 20.01
CA GLN A 37 -2.97 5.92 21.01
C GLN A 37 -3.87 6.01 22.24
N TYR A 38 -3.36 5.66 23.40
CA TYR A 38 -4.08 5.77 24.65
C TYR A 38 -3.15 6.13 25.81
N TYR A 39 -3.71 6.77 26.82
CA TYR A 39 -3.01 7.10 28.06
C TYR A 39 -3.27 6.01 29.09
N GLU A 40 -2.20 5.48 29.67
CA GLU A 40 -2.28 4.51 30.76
C GLU A 40 -1.71 5.13 32.02
N ARG A 41 -2.54 5.20 33.06
CA ARG A 41 -2.12 5.68 34.39
C ARG A 41 -1.51 4.48 35.12
N ASN A 42 -0.20 4.47 35.29
CA ASN A 42 0.47 3.40 36.04
C ASN A 42 0.17 3.60 37.53
N LYS A 43 -0.61 2.70 38.12
CA LYS A 43 -0.73 2.58 39.57
C LYS A 43 0.44 1.71 40.02
N LEU A 44 1.58 2.32 40.33
CA LEU A 44 2.74 1.62 40.86
C LEU A 44 2.36 1.07 42.25
N THR A 45 2.28 -0.24 42.41
CA THR A 45 2.04 -0.89 43.70
C THR A 45 3.37 -1.29 44.33
N ASP A 46 3.61 -0.68 45.49
CA ASP A 46 4.40 -1.11 46.66
C ASP A 46 5.94 -1.17 46.57
N ASN A 47 6.61 -0.09 47.04
CA ASN A 47 7.42 -0.11 48.28
C ASN A 47 8.42 1.04 48.45
N ILE A 48 8.45 2.07 47.59
CA ILE A 48 9.28 3.26 47.87
C ILE A 48 8.48 4.52 47.53
N LEU A 49 8.28 5.31 48.58
CA LEU A 49 7.79 6.67 48.61
C LEU A 49 8.29 7.51 47.42
N SER A 50 7.46 7.70 46.39
CA SER A 50 7.32 8.99 45.74
C SER A 50 5.95 9.11 45.09
N ASN A 51 5.30 10.20 45.47
CA ASN A 51 3.95 10.61 45.12
C ASN A 51 3.98 11.24 43.73
N GLU A 52 3.78 10.48 42.65
CA GLU A 52 3.54 11.06 41.33
C GLU A 52 2.75 10.09 40.45
N ASN A 53 1.56 10.50 40.04
CA ASN A 53 0.72 9.78 39.08
C ASN A 53 1.36 9.89 37.69
N SER A 54 2.46 9.19 37.43
CA SER A 54 3.11 9.24 36.11
C SER A 54 2.13 8.71 35.05
N VAL A 55 1.70 9.58 34.14
CA VAL A 55 0.83 9.23 33.02
C VAL A 55 1.71 8.82 31.85
N SER A 56 1.66 7.53 31.46
CA SER A 56 2.40 7.06 30.29
C SER A 56 1.52 7.14 29.04
N LEU A 57 2.09 7.61 27.93
CA LEU A 57 1.46 7.60 26.63
C LEU A 57 1.90 6.34 25.88
N LYS A 58 0.94 5.48 25.52
CA LYS A 58 1.21 4.28 24.72
C LYS A 58 0.72 4.48 23.29
N LYS A 59 1.62 4.27 22.34
CA LYS A 59 1.36 4.26 20.90
C LYS A 59 1.55 2.84 20.39
N LEU A 60 0.48 2.23 19.90
CA LEU A 60 0.47 0.86 19.41
C LEU A 60 0.45 0.91 17.88
N GLY A 61 1.42 0.23 17.29
CA GLY A 61 1.50 -0.09 15.87
C GLY A 61 1.16 -1.53 15.57
N LEU A 62 1.19 -1.85 14.28
CA LEU A 62 1.03 -3.21 13.80
C LEU A 62 2.20 -4.10 14.20
N TRP A 63 3.43 -3.58 14.13
CA TRP A 63 4.67 -4.33 14.37
C TRP A 63 5.35 -3.98 15.70
N TYR A 64 5.17 -2.74 16.17
CA TYR A 64 5.84 -2.21 17.34
C TYR A 64 4.81 -1.66 18.33
N LYS A 65 5.16 -1.70 19.61
CA LYS A 65 4.52 -0.90 20.65
C LYS A 65 5.54 0.10 21.18
N CYS A 66 5.13 1.34 21.30
CA CYS A 66 5.97 2.44 21.77
C CYS A 66 5.35 3.04 23.03
N ILE A 67 6.19 3.27 24.03
CA ILE A 67 5.81 3.85 25.31
C ILE A 67 6.60 5.13 25.47
N PHE A 68 5.88 6.22 25.73
CA PHE A 68 6.42 7.54 26.00
C PHE A 68 6.08 7.92 27.45
N VAL A 69 7.10 8.26 28.22
CA VAL A 69 6.96 8.71 29.61
C VAL A 69 7.31 10.20 29.64
N PRO A 70 6.33 11.10 29.82
CA PRO A 70 6.55 12.54 29.70
C PRO A 70 7.49 13.09 30.78
N ASP A 71 7.46 12.53 31.99
CA ASP A 71 8.24 13.03 33.13
C ASP A 71 9.74 12.71 33.01
N SER A 72 10.11 11.62 32.33
CA SER A 72 11.52 11.25 32.08
C SER A 72 11.99 11.54 30.66
N ASN A 73 11.09 12.00 29.78
CA ASN A 73 11.31 12.17 28.34
C ASN A 73 11.81 10.90 27.63
N ASP A 74 11.57 9.72 28.23
CA ASP A 74 11.95 8.44 27.65
C ASP A 74 10.95 8.01 26.58
N PHE A 75 11.49 7.63 25.42
CA PHE A 75 10.75 7.03 24.33
C PHE A 75 11.33 5.65 24.03
N THR A 76 10.56 4.61 24.31
CA THR A 76 10.98 3.22 24.07
C THR A 76 10.02 2.54 23.11
N CYS A 77 10.55 2.02 22.01
CA CYS A 77 9.79 1.17 21.08
C CYS A 77 10.30 -0.26 21.17
N THR A 78 9.37 -1.19 21.31
CA THR A 78 9.65 -2.63 21.35
C THR A 78 8.83 -3.33 20.30
N LEU A 79 9.40 -4.35 19.67
CA LEU A 79 8.66 -5.22 18.76
C LEU A 79 7.59 -5.97 19.55
N TRP A 80 6.42 -6.18 18.94
CA TRP A 80 5.47 -7.14 19.46
C TRP A 80 6.12 -8.52 19.59
N ASN A 81 6.09 -9.08 20.80
CA ASN A 81 6.53 -10.45 21.03
C ASN A 81 5.26 -11.34 21.09
N ASN A 82 5.23 -12.32 21.98
CA ASN A 82 4.08 -13.20 22.16
C ASN A 82 2.86 -12.54 22.83
N ASP A 83 2.99 -11.30 23.28
CA ASP A 83 1.98 -10.50 23.97
C ASP A 83 1.09 -9.67 23.04
N ALA A 84 1.26 -9.81 21.72
CA ALA A 84 0.41 -9.13 20.74
C ALA A 84 -1.07 -9.51 20.91
N PRO A 85 -1.99 -8.52 20.92
CA PRO A 85 -3.43 -8.78 20.87
C PRO A 85 -3.78 -9.63 19.65
N SER A 86 -4.82 -10.45 19.77
CA SER A 86 -5.33 -11.27 18.66
C SER A 86 -5.61 -10.45 17.40
N PHE A 87 -6.19 -9.24 17.56
CA PHE A 87 -6.48 -8.35 16.43
C PHE A 87 -5.21 -7.90 15.70
N VAL A 88 -4.13 -7.59 16.44
CA VAL A 88 -2.84 -7.16 15.85
C VAL A 88 -2.26 -8.32 15.05
N ARG A 89 -2.28 -9.53 15.60
CA ARG A 89 -1.75 -10.72 14.94
C ARG A 89 -2.50 -11.05 13.64
N VAL A 90 -3.82 -10.92 13.64
CA VAL A 90 -4.62 -11.08 12.40
C VAL A 90 -4.26 -10.01 11.38
N ALA A 91 -4.17 -8.75 11.81
CA ALA A 91 -3.85 -7.64 10.93
C ALA A 91 -2.42 -7.74 10.35
N GLN A 92 -1.44 -8.21 11.13
CA GLN A 92 -0.07 -8.50 10.67
C GLN A 92 -0.02 -9.52 9.52
N VAL A 93 -1.00 -10.42 9.42
CA VAL A 93 -1.10 -11.39 8.31
C VAL A 93 -1.92 -10.81 7.14
N LEU A 94 -3.07 -10.20 7.45
CA LEU A 94 -4.01 -9.73 6.44
C LEU A 94 -3.43 -8.58 5.60
N VAL A 95 -2.69 -7.67 6.24
CA VAL A 95 -2.14 -6.47 5.59
C VAL A 95 -1.11 -6.83 4.51
N PRO A 96 -0.04 -7.61 4.79
CA PRO A 96 0.89 -8.05 3.76
C PRO A 96 0.19 -8.84 2.66
N PHE A 97 -0.77 -9.69 3.02
CA PHE A 97 -1.51 -10.49 2.04
C PHE A 97 -2.31 -9.60 1.08
N GLY A 98 -3.00 -8.58 1.59
CA GLY A 98 -3.70 -7.59 0.78
C GLY A 98 -2.76 -6.79 -0.13
N LEU A 99 -1.58 -6.40 0.35
CA LEU A 99 -0.56 -5.71 -0.45
C LEU A 99 -0.04 -6.58 -1.59
N VAL A 100 0.21 -7.86 -1.34
CA VAL A 100 0.63 -8.83 -2.38
C VAL A 100 -0.46 -8.99 -3.43
N LEU A 101 -1.72 -9.23 -3.04
CA LEU A 101 -2.83 -9.34 -3.98
C LEU A 101 -3.06 -8.05 -4.79
N GLY A 102 -2.94 -6.90 -4.14
CA GLY A 102 -3.01 -5.59 -4.80
C GLY A 102 -1.93 -5.43 -5.86
N SER A 103 -0.68 -5.75 -5.53
CA SER A 103 0.43 -5.69 -6.49
C SER A 103 0.27 -6.68 -7.66
N LEU A 104 -0.24 -7.89 -7.40
CA LEU A 104 -0.49 -8.90 -8.43
C LEU A 104 -1.59 -8.48 -9.40
N SER A 105 -2.66 -7.87 -8.89
CA SER A 105 -3.74 -7.34 -9.74
C SER A 105 -3.27 -6.16 -10.61
N LEU A 106 -2.41 -5.28 -10.06
CA LEU A 106 -1.79 -4.20 -10.82
C LEU A 106 -0.90 -4.74 -11.94
N LEU A 107 -0.08 -5.76 -11.65
CA LEU A 107 0.78 -6.41 -12.64
C LEU A 107 -0.05 -7.04 -13.77
N SER A 108 -1.08 -7.81 -13.42
CA SER A 108 -2.00 -8.42 -14.38
C SER A 108 -2.67 -7.38 -15.28
N THR A 109 -3.12 -6.27 -14.69
CA THR A 109 -3.76 -5.15 -15.41
C THR A 109 -2.79 -4.49 -16.39
N CYS A 110 -1.54 -4.27 -15.98
CA CYS A 110 -0.49 -3.72 -16.84
C CYS A 110 -0.17 -4.66 -18.02
N ILE A 111 -0.02 -5.96 -17.76
CA ILE A 111 0.24 -6.97 -18.81
C ILE A 111 -0.92 -7.01 -19.81
N GLY A 112 -2.17 -7.06 -19.32
CA GLY A 112 -3.35 -7.08 -20.18
C GLY A 112 -3.46 -5.86 -21.08
N PHE A 113 -3.11 -4.68 -20.56
CA PHE A 113 -3.10 -3.45 -21.34
C PHE A 113 -2.00 -3.46 -22.42
N MET A 114 -0.77 -3.85 -22.07
CA MET A 114 0.34 -3.96 -23.03
C MET A 114 0.04 -4.97 -24.13
N CYS A 115 -0.54 -6.12 -23.79
CA CYS A 115 -0.94 -7.16 -24.74
C CYS A 115 -1.99 -6.66 -25.74
N ARG A 116 -3.02 -5.95 -25.27
CA ARG A 116 -4.02 -5.33 -26.16
C ARG A 116 -3.40 -4.30 -27.10
N GLN A 117 -2.49 -3.45 -26.61
CA GLN A 117 -1.81 -2.46 -27.46
C GLN A 117 -0.95 -3.14 -28.54
N ALA A 118 -0.25 -4.23 -28.19
CA ALA A 118 0.54 -4.99 -29.16
C ALA A 118 -0.33 -5.61 -30.26
N LEU A 119 -1.48 -6.21 -29.90
CA LEU A 119 -2.42 -6.77 -30.87
C LEU A 119 -2.99 -5.73 -31.84
N ILE A 120 -3.40 -4.56 -31.32
CA ILE A 120 -3.89 -3.45 -32.15
C ILE A 120 -2.79 -2.98 -33.12
N SER A 121 -1.55 -2.88 -32.65
CA SER A 121 -0.41 -2.49 -33.50
C SER A 121 -0.20 -3.49 -34.64
N ILE A 122 -0.18 -4.80 -34.35
CA ILE A 122 0.00 -5.85 -35.36
C ILE A 122 -1.10 -5.80 -36.42
N MET A 123 -2.37 -5.62 -36.00
CA MET A 123 -3.48 -5.52 -36.94
C MET A 123 -3.34 -4.33 -37.89
N ILE A 124 -2.95 -3.16 -37.38
CA ILE A 124 -2.75 -1.96 -38.21
C ILE A 124 -1.63 -2.19 -39.24
N PHE A 125 -0.51 -2.78 -38.82
CA PHE A 125 0.59 -3.12 -39.73
C PHE A 125 0.17 -4.13 -40.81
N ALA A 126 -0.58 -5.17 -40.45
CA ALA A 126 -1.10 -6.15 -41.40
C ALA A 126 -2.04 -5.50 -42.44
N SER A 127 -2.93 -4.60 -42.01
CA SER A 127 -3.83 -3.88 -42.90
C SER A 127 -3.08 -2.92 -43.85
N LEU A 128 -2.07 -2.19 -43.35
CA LEU A 128 -1.21 -1.33 -44.18
C LEU A 128 -0.45 -2.15 -45.22
N PHE A 129 0.13 -3.29 -44.82
CA PHE A 129 0.86 -4.16 -45.73
C PHE A 129 -0.05 -4.74 -46.82
N ALA A 130 -1.27 -5.15 -46.47
CA ALA A 130 -2.28 -5.61 -47.44
C ALA A 130 -2.66 -4.50 -48.43
N PHE A 131 -2.84 -3.26 -47.96
CA PHE A 131 -3.16 -2.11 -48.80
C PHE A 131 -2.03 -1.77 -49.78
N LEU A 132 -0.78 -1.75 -49.29
CA LEU A 132 0.41 -1.53 -50.13
C LEU A 132 0.58 -2.65 -51.18
N SER A 133 0.37 -3.91 -50.78
CA SER A 133 0.45 -5.05 -51.69
C SER A 133 -0.62 -5.03 -52.77
N CYS A 134 -1.84 -4.58 -52.46
CA CYS A 134 -2.89 -4.37 -53.47
C CYS A 134 -2.54 -3.22 -54.42
N LYS A 135 -2.03 -2.11 -53.90
CA LYS A 135 -1.64 -0.96 -54.73
C LYS A 135 -0.53 -1.32 -55.72
N TYR A 136 0.48 -2.07 -55.27
CA TYR A 136 1.61 -2.49 -56.11
C TYR A 136 1.26 -3.58 -57.14
N ARG A 137 0.09 -4.23 -57.02
CA ARG A 137 -0.38 -5.26 -57.97
C ARG A 137 -1.19 -4.68 -59.13
N ILE A 138 -1.62 -3.42 -59.04
CA ILE A 138 -2.51 -2.76 -60.03
C ILE A 138 -1.71 -1.85 -60.99
N GLU A 139 -0.44 -1.56 -60.68
CA GLU A 139 0.55 -0.98 -61.62
C GLU A 139 1.35 -2.08 -62.33
#